data_AF-A0A1S8WU22-F1
#
_entry.id   AF-A0A1S8WU22-F1
#
_cell.length_a   1.000
_cell.length_b   1.000
_cell.length_c   1.000
_cell.angle_alpha   90.00
_cell.angle_beta   90.00
_cell.angle_gamma   90.00
#
_symmetry.space_group_name_H-M   'P 1'
#
loop_
_entity.id
_entity.type
_entity.pdbx_description
1 polymer ?
#
loop_
_entity_poly.entity_id
_entity_poly.type
_entity_poly.pdbx_seq_one_letter_code
_entity_poly.pdbx_strand_id
1 'polypeptide(L)'
;MAAPDVRIIVRPEQDFYLFNQEQPVHFRVSAKDETVQHAEILRSVRLNCTVYDPKGQQVTFKTKPNDTTTVYSYVSFALRKKSYKSGVYRYQCRAISENLKLEKVLTIIDYLTVNPLAEGEMFIPLSDRKKVTLIIKNRGKQIHYTNEVHNYVCVLEGPPIDALRFQRNEPRWISRENSKSAVALENVLYVTEEASIGYYHYRCFYNKNGLKLHSELRFSVLDKNLMTLDIDPIGHSTFVYHTQGIRPAFRCHTKYLGTNTLHRPIWRLLHGQSDFVIKDETDYTQSQSTVYLVDDKEGQSTFQCSLR
;
A
#
# COMPACT_ATOMS: atom_id res chain seq x y z
N MET A 1 40.34 3.92 39.10
CA MET A 1 39.70 3.47 37.84
C MET A 1 38.24 3.88 37.90
N ALA A 2 37.72 4.54 36.86
CA ALA A 2 36.29 4.82 36.77
C ALA A 2 35.52 3.51 36.59
N ALA A 3 34.36 3.37 37.23
CA ALA A 3 33.50 2.22 37.02
C ALA A 3 33.06 2.18 35.54
N PRO A 4 33.08 0.99 34.90
CA PRO A 4 32.65 0.88 33.51
C PRO A 4 31.18 1.31 33.35
N ASP A 5 30.89 2.07 32.30
CA ASP A 5 29.53 2.47 31.95
C ASP A 5 28.78 1.28 31.34
N VAL A 6 28.01 0.59 32.18
CA VAL A 6 27.28 -0.65 31.86
C VAL A 6 25.84 -0.33 31.47
N ARG A 7 25.36 -0.92 30.36
CA ARG A 7 24.03 -0.69 29.79
C ARG A 7 23.38 -1.96 29.26
N ILE A 8 22.06 -1.88 29.05
CA ILE A 8 21.31 -2.93 28.36
C ILE A 8 21.27 -2.65 26.85
N ILE A 9 21.77 -3.62 26.08
CA ILE A 9 21.58 -3.70 24.63
C ILE A 9 20.46 -4.69 24.30
N VAL A 10 19.79 -4.46 23.18
CA VAL A 10 18.59 -5.20 22.77
C VAL A 10 18.82 -5.76 21.37
N ARG A 11 18.47 -7.03 21.15
CA ARG A 11 18.61 -7.70 19.86
C ARG A 11 17.33 -8.46 19.47
N PRO A 12 16.85 -8.38 18.22
CA PRO A 12 17.32 -7.46 17.18
C PRO A 12 17.08 -5.99 17.57
N GLU A 13 17.93 -5.08 17.08
CA GLU A 13 17.71 -3.65 17.27
C GLU A 13 16.64 -3.17 16.29
N GLN A 14 15.62 -2.50 16.82
CA GLN A 14 14.42 -2.07 16.10
C GLN A 14 13.94 -0.73 16.64
N ASP A 15 13.35 0.09 15.78
CA ASP A 15 12.77 1.39 16.17
C ASP A 15 11.54 1.20 17.07
N PHE A 16 10.80 0.13 16.81
CA PHE A 16 9.71 -0.35 17.64
C PHE A 16 9.60 -1.88 17.55
N TYR A 17 8.98 -2.46 18.57
CA TYR A 17 8.68 -3.89 18.65
C TYR A 17 7.18 -4.11 18.56
N LEU A 18 6.78 -5.36 18.31
CA LEU A 18 5.38 -5.71 18.16
C LEU A 18 4.92 -6.68 19.24
N PHE A 19 3.67 -6.55 19.67
CA PHE A 19 3.08 -7.65 20.44
C PHE A 19 2.96 -8.91 19.57
N ASN A 20 3.39 -10.06 20.08
CA ASN A 20 3.45 -11.36 19.38
C ASN A 20 4.39 -11.45 18.16
N GLN A 21 5.43 -10.61 18.03
CA GLN A 21 6.40 -10.81 16.95
C GLN A 21 7.02 -12.23 16.97
N GLU A 22 7.23 -12.79 15.78
CA GLU A 22 7.80 -14.13 15.61
C GLU A 22 9.24 -14.21 16.14
N GLN A 23 10.05 -13.18 15.87
CA GLN A 23 11.43 -13.12 16.34
C GLN A 23 11.48 -12.66 17.81
N PRO A 24 12.09 -13.44 18.71
CA PRO A 24 12.23 -13.04 20.11
C PRO A 24 13.15 -11.82 20.27
N VAL A 25 12.88 -11.04 21.32
CA VAL A 25 13.75 -9.94 21.76
C VAL A 25 14.62 -10.41 22.91
N HIS A 26 15.91 -10.09 22.82
CA HIS A 26 16.93 -10.49 23.76
C HIS A 26 17.58 -9.27 24.40
N PHE A 27 17.63 -9.20 25.73
CA PHE A 27 18.47 -8.24 26.43
C PHE A 27 19.82 -8.85 26.76
N ARG A 28 20.86 -8.03 26.62
CA ARG A 28 22.22 -8.35 27.04
C ARG A 28 22.82 -7.14 27.75
N VAL A 29 23.61 -7.41 28.77
CA VAL A 29 24.43 -6.40 29.44
C VAL A 29 25.72 -6.19 28.63
N SER A 30 26.11 -4.94 28.41
CA SER A 30 27.32 -4.56 27.69
C SER A 30 27.90 -3.27 28.29
N ALA A 31 29.20 -3.05 28.11
CA ALA A 31 29.90 -1.83 28.54
C ALA A 31 30.37 -1.02 27.32
N LYS A 32 30.59 0.29 27.49
CA LYS A 32 31.01 1.19 26.40
C LYS A 32 32.32 0.76 25.71
N ASP A 33 33.30 0.30 26.49
CA ASP A 33 34.61 -0.18 26.04
C ASP A 33 34.75 -1.68 26.34
N GLU A 34 33.82 -2.46 25.80
CA GLU A 34 33.73 -3.91 26.05
C GLU A 34 34.95 -4.64 25.44
N THR A 35 35.87 -5.08 26.31
CA THR A 35 36.92 -6.04 25.95
C THR A 35 36.33 -7.44 25.92
N VAL A 36 37.05 -8.41 25.33
CA VAL A 36 36.62 -9.82 25.28
C VAL A 36 36.36 -10.37 26.70
N GLN A 37 37.24 -10.05 27.66
CA GLN A 37 37.08 -10.45 29.06
C GLN A 37 35.86 -9.79 29.72
N HIS A 38 35.63 -8.49 29.48
CA HIS A 38 34.42 -7.82 29.98
C HIS A 38 33.16 -8.46 29.38
N ALA A 39 33.18 -8.82 28.10
CA ALA A 39 32.04 -9.46 27.45
C ALA A 39 31.70 -10.82 28.08
N GLU A 40 32.71 -11.63 28.42
CA GLU A 40 32.50 -12.93 29.07
C GLU A 40 31.90 -12.77 30.47
N ILE A 41 32.41 -11.82 31.26
CA ILE A 41 31.88 -11.53 32.60
C ILE A 41 30.44 -11.01 32.49
N LEU A 42 30.18 -10.02 31.63
CA LEU A 42 28.86 -9.40 31.50
C LEU A 42 27.81 -10.35 30.91
N ARG A 43 28.21 -11.36 30.11
CA ARG A 43 27.32 -12.44 29.65
C ARG A 43 26.81 -13.33 30.79
N SER A 44 27.58 -13.45 31.87
CA SER A 44 27.21 -14.26 33.04
C SER A 44 26.24 -13.54 34.00
N VAL A 45 26.07 -12.22 33.84
CA VAL A 45 25.23 -11.38 34.71
C VAL A 45 23.76 -11.73 34.51
N ARG A 46 23.15 -12.24 35.58
CA ARG A 46 21.71 -12.53 35.60
C ARG A 46 20.93 -11.30 36.03
N LEU A 47 19.95 -10.91 35.22
CA LEU A 47 19.06 -9.78 35.48
C LEU A 47 17.67 -10.25 35.92
N ASN A 48 17.15 -9.63 36.97
CA ASN A 48 15.73 -9.65 37.30
C ASN A 48 15.09 -8.34 36.85
N CYS A 49 14.16 -8.39 35.89
CA CYS A 49 13.57 -7.21 35.27
C CYS A 49 12.09 -7.07 35.62
N THR A 50 11.73 -5.89 36.11
CA THR A 50 10.35 -5.43 36.25
C THR A 50 9.99 -4.54 35.06
N VAL A 51 8.81 -4.72 34.49
CA VAL A 51 8.37 -3.96 33.32
C VAL A 51 7.16 -3.11 33.67
N TYR A 52 7.19 -1.86 33.24
CA TYR A 52 6.13 -0.88 33.42
C TYR A 52 5.54 -0.51 32.06
N ASP A 53 4.22 -0.50 31.99
CA ASP A 53 3.46 -0.09 30.79
C ASP A 53 3.51 1.45 30.59
N PRO A 54 2.94 1.97 29.49
CA PRO A 54 2.91 3.41 29.23
C PRO A 54 2.16 4.25 30.28
N LYS A 55 1.39 3.62 31.18
CA LYS A 55 0.70 4.26 32.30
C LYS A 55 1.48 4.13 33.63
N GLY A 56 2.65 3.49 33.62
CA GLY A 56 3.43 3.22 34.81
C GLY A 56 2.92 2.03 35.64
N GLN A 57 2.00 1.22 35.10
CA GLN A 57 1.53 0.00 35.78
C GLN A 57 2.51 -1.15 35.51
N GLN A 58 2.82 -1.90 36.57
CA GLN A 58 3.66 -3.09 36.43
C GLN A 58 2.93 -4.16 35.61
N VAL A 59 3.63 -4.73 34.62
CA VAL A 59 3.15 -5.81 33.76
C VAL A 59 4.10 -6.99 33.81
N THR A 60 3.53 -8.20 33.76
CA THR A 60 4.30 -9.44 33.80
C THR A 60 4.40 -10.02 32.40
N PHE A 61 5.62 -10.07 31.86
CA PHE A 61 5.92 -10.82 30.64
C PHE A 61 6.39 -12.24 31.00
N LYS A 62 6.02 -13.25 30.19
CA LYS A 62 6.54 -14.61 30.37
C LYS A 62 8.00 -14.66 29.90
N THR A 63 8.92 -14.94 30.81
CA THR A 63 10.28 -15.36 30.49
C THR A 63 10.31 -16.89 30.35
N LYS A 64 10.97 -17.45 29.32
CA LYS A 64 11.14 -18.91 29.21
C LYS A 64 12.10 -19.38 30.31
N PRO A 65 11.72 -20.30 31.21
CA PRO A 65 12.54 -20.61 32.39
C PRO A 65 13.74 -21.56 32.18
N ASN A 66 13.96 -22.16 31.00
CA ASN A 66 14.71 -23.43 30.92
C ASN A 66 16.02 -23.49 30.10
N ASP A 67 16.64 -22.38 29.70
CA ASP A 67 18.03 -22.43 29.19
C ASP A 67 19.01 -21.93 30.27
N THR A 68 19.58 -22.88 30.99
CA THR A 68 20.42 -22.70 32.19
C THR A 68 21.81 -22.09 31.94
N THR A 69 22.14 -21.69 30.73
CA THR A 69 23.43 -21.02 30.44
C THR A 69 23.30 -19.67 29.76
N THR A 70 22.12 -19.29 29.27
CA THR A 70 21.90 -17.95 28.73
C THR A 70 20.45 -17.54 28.98
N VAL A 71 20.19 -16.90 30.13
CA VAL A 71 18.90 -16.25 30.35
C VAL A 71 18.90 -14.98 29.52
N TYR A 72 18.63 -15.15 28.23
CA TYR A 72 18.05 -14.09 27.45
C TYR A 72 16.79 -13.64 28.19
N SER A 73 16.67 -12.36 28.49
CA SER A 73 15.41 -11.77 28.93
C SER A 73 14.41 -11.93 27.79
N TYR A 74 13.81 -13.10 27.70
CA TYR A 74 12.85 -13.47 26.68
C TYR A 74 11.62 -12.61 26.94
N VAL A 75 11.45 -11.56 26.15
CA VAL A 75 10.17 -10.85 26.10
C VAL A 75 9.32 -11.58 25.07
N SER A 76 8.66 -12.65 25.50
CA SER A 76 7.49 -13.10 24.75
C SER A 76 6.39 -12.10 24.98
N PHE A 77 6.11 -11.36 23.94
CA PHE A 77 4.92 -10.56 23.83
C PHE A 77 3.63 -11.42 23.70
N ALA A 78 3.72 -12.75 23.70
CA ALA A 78 2.59 -13.67 23.73
C ALA A 78 1.96 -13.74 25.12
N LEU A 79 0.92 -12.94 25.31
CA LEU A 79 0.20 -12.83 26.56
C LEU A 79 -1.23 -13.33 26.35
N ARG A 80 -1.55 -14.52 26.89
CA ARG A 80 -2.93 -15.01 26.91
C ARG A 80 -3.74 -14.19 27.93
N LYS A 81 -4.85 -13.60 27.47
CA LYS A 81 -5.98 -13.03 28.24
C LYS A 81 -5.92 -11.56 28.73
N LYS A 82 -4.90 -10.75 28.42
CA LYS A 82 -4.87 -9.31 28.81
C LYS A 82 -4.60 -8.41 27.60
N SER A 83 -5.34 -7.30 27.48
CA SER A 83 -5.09 -6.25 26.47
C SER A 83 -3.90 -5.40 26.91
N TYR A 84 -2.92 -5.25 26.02
CA TYR A 84 -1.76 -4.37 26.22
C TYR A 84 -1.94 -3.11 25.39
N LYS A 85 -1.28 -2.02 25.80
CA LYS A 85 -1.41 -0.72 25.14
C LYS A 85 -0.15 -0.40 24.37
N SER A 86 -0.30 -0.02 23.11
CA SER A 86 0.82 0.52 22.34
C SER A 86 1.43 1.73 23.04
N GLY A 87 2.75 1.82 23.07
CA GLY A 87 3.48 2.94 23.66
C GLY A 87 4.85 2.57 24.19
N VAL A 88 5.36 3.41 25.07
CA VAL A 88 6.70 3.30 25.65
C VAL A 88 6.66 2.46 26.92
N TYR A 89 7.38 1.34 26.91
CA TYR A 89 7.53 0.44 28.06
C TYR A 89 8.90 0.62 28.70
N ARG A 90 8.94 0.70 30.03
CA ARG A 90 10.16 0.86 30.81
C ARG A 90 10.52 -0.46 31.50
N TYR A 91 11.73 -0.94 31.23
CA TYR A 91 12.32 -2.12 31.85
C TYR A 91 13.31 -1.65 32.92
N GLN A 92 13.05 -2.02 34.16
CA GLN A 92 13.96 -1.80 35.28
C GLN A 92 14.55 -3.14 35.71
N CYS A 93 15.82 -3.33 35.42
CA CYS A 93 16.53 -4.58 35.68
C CYS A 93 17.52 -4.41 36.82
N ARG A 94 17.58 -5.40 37.70
CA ARG A 94 18.57 -5.48 38.78
C ARG A 94 19.39 -6.76 38.62
N ALA A 95 20.70 -6.67 38.80
CA ALA A 95 21.52 -7.88 38.89
C ALA A 95 21.09 -8.69 40.12
N ILE A 96 21.01 -10.02 39.99
CA ILE A 96 20.63 -10.90 41.11
C ILE A 96 21.70 -10.89 42.20
N SER A 97 22.97 -10.73 41.81
CA SER A 97 24.13 -10.82 42.72
C SER A 97 24.60 -9.49 43.31
N GLU A 98 24.10 -8.32 42.83
CA GLU A 98 24.69 -7.01 43.19
C GLU A 98 23.71 -5.81 43.11
N ASN A 99 24.15 -4.64 43.59
CA ASN A 99 23.45 -3.33 43.56
C ASN A 99 23.32 -2.70 42.15
N LEU A 100 23.69 -3.39 41.07
CA LEU A 100 23.62 -2.87 39.71
C LEU A 100 22.15 -2.71 39.28
N LYS A 101 21.75 -1.46 39.05
CA LYS A 101 20.43 -1.08 38.52
C LYS A 101 20.59 -0.58 37.11
N LEU A 102 19.88 -1.20 36.17
CA LEU A 102 19.89 -0.85 34.76
C LEU A 102 18.48 -0.53 34.30
N GLU A 103 18.33 0.46 33.42
CA GLU A 103 17.07 0.80 32.79
C GLU A 103 17.15 0.68 31.27
N LYS A 104 16.05 0.24 30.66
CA LYS A 104 15.88 0.25 29.21
C LYS A 104 14.46 0.64 28.85
N VAL A 105 14.33 1.38 27.75
CA VAL A 105 13.04 1.81 27.22
C VAL A 105 12.84 1.19 25.85
N LEU A 106 11.66 0.63 25.60
CA LEU A 106 11.26 0.10 24.29
C LEU A 106 9.88 0.62 23.91
N THR A 107 9.72 1.00 22.65
CA THR A 107 8.41 1.29 22.08
C THR A 107 7.81 -0.02 21.56
N ILE A 108 6.63 -0.39 22.04
CA ILE A 108 5.94 -1.62 21.65
C ILE A 108 4.58 -1.24 21.08
N ILE A 109 4.20 -1.84 19.95
CA ILE A 109 2.95 -1.56 19.24
C ILE A 109 2.07 -2.82 19.24
N ASP A 110 0.81 -2.64 19.65
CA ASP A 110 -0.26 -3.58 19.34
C ASP A 110 -0.68 -3.38 17.89
N TYR A 111 -0.38 -4.40 17.08
CA TYR A 111 -0.68 -4.40 15.66
C TYR A 111 -1.57 -5.59 15.36
N LEU A 112 -2.70 -5.30 14.70
CA LEU A 112 -3.47 -6.32 14.02
C LEU A 112 -3.28 -6.07 12.53
N THR A 113 -2.50 -6.92 11.88
CA THR A 113 -2.41 -6.97 10.42
C THR A 113 -3.76 -7.35 9.85
N VAL A 114 -4.37 -6.46 9.08
CA VAL A 114 -5.43 -6.86 8.16
C VAL A 114 -4.77 -7.05 6.81
N ASN A 115 -4.55 -8.29 6.41
CA ASN A 115 -4.35 -8.61 4.99
C ASN A 115 -5.71 -8.42 4.30
N PRO A 116 -5.84 -7.58 3.26
CA PRO A 116 -7.11 -7.43 2.54
C PRO A 116 -7.49 -8.63 1.65
N LEU A 117 -6.91 -9.82 1.84
CA LEU A 117 -7.00 -10.93 0.87
C LEU A 117 -7.27 -12.32 1.48
N ALA A 118 -7.68 -12.41 2.74
CA ALA A 118 -8.22 -13.68 3.26
C ALA A 118 -9.75 -13.62 3.20
N GLU A 119 -10.33 -14.17 2.13
CA GLU A 119 -11.75 -14.49 2.10
C GLU A 119 -12.07 -15.40 3.30
N GLY A 120 -12.98 -14.98 4.18
CA GLY A 120 -13.59 -15.84 5.18
C GLY A 120 -13.37 -15.50 6.67
N GLU A 121 -12.62 -14.46 7.03
CA GLU A 121 -12.46 -14.12 8.46
C GLU A 121 -13.43 -13.04 8.96
N MET A 122 -14.20 -13.46 9.95
CA MET A 122 -15.24 -12.78 10.72
C MET A 122 -15.00 -11.28 10.97
N PHE A 123 -16.00 -10.47 10.60
CA PHE A 123 -16.09 -9.05 10.90
C PHE A 123 -16.02 -8.79 12.40
N ILE A 124 -14.93 -8.15 12.84
CA ILE A 124 -14.84 -7.51 14.16
C ILE A 124 -14.97 -6.00 13.91
N PRO A 125 -15.87 -5.27 14.60
CA PRO A 125 -16.15 -3.86 14.35
C PRO A 125 -14.87 -3.00 14.33
N LEU A 126 -14.75 -2.15 13.30
CA LEU A 126 -13.54 -1.38 12.96
C LEU A 126 -13.21 -0.21 13.90
N SER A 127 -14.08 0.14 14.85
CA SER A 127 -13.96 1.40 15.63
C SER A 127 -12.82 1.41 16.66
N ASP A 128 -12.35 0.25 17.13
CA ASP A 128 -11.39 0.18 18.25
C ASP A 128 -9.99 -0.37 17.90
N ARG A 129 -9.73 -0.70 16.64
CA ARG A 129 -8.42 -1.26 16.22
C ARG A 129 -7.55 -0.21 15.56
N LYS A 130 -6.56 0.30 16.30
CA LYS A 130 -5.48 1.16 15.77
C LYS A 130 -4.52 0.33 14.90
N LYS A 131 -4.94 -0.03 13.70
CA LYS A 131 -4.21 -0.91 12.76
C LYS A 131 -3.00 -0.18 12.17
N VAL A 132 -1.86 -0.88 12.09
CA VAL A 132 -0.70 -0.45 11.28
C VAL A 132 -0.90 -0.96 9.86
N THR A 133 -0.84 -0.08 8.86
CA THR A 133 -1.11 -0.41 7.46
C THR A 133 -0.30 0.44 6.49
N LEU A 134 -0.22 0.02 5.23
CA LEU A 134 0.33 0.82 4.14
C LEU A 134 -0.79 1.55 3.40
N ILE A 135 -0.61 2.85 3.20
CA ILE A 135 -1.53 3.68 2.42
C ILE A 135 -0.79 4.26 1.21
N ILE A 136 -1.38 4.07 0.04
CA ILE A 136 -0.92 4.68 -1.21
C ILE A 136 -1.73 5.97 -1.41
N LYS A 137 -1.07 7.10 -1.20
CA LYS A 137 -1.63 8.42 -1.53
C LYS A 137 -1.70 8.62 -3.05
N ASN A 138 -2.61 9.48 -3.48
CA ASN A 138 -2.86 9.79 -4.90
C ASN A 138 -3.33 8.59 -5.75
N ARG A 139 -3.85 7.53 -5.12
CA ARG A 139 -4.38 6.33 -5.81
C ARG A 139 -5.61 6.59 -6.69
N GLY A 140 -6.28 7.74 -6.52
CA GLY A 140 -7.50 8.09 -7.25
C GLY A 140 -7.32 8.23 -8.77
N LYS A 141 -6.12 8.62 -9.23
CA LYS A 141 -5.78 8.66 -10.66
C LYS A 141 -5.08 7.35 -11.02
N GLN A 142 -5.72 6.51 -11.83
CA GLN A 142 -5.17 5.23 -12.33
C GLN A 142 -4.88 5.26 -13.84
N ILE A 143 -5.25 6.33 -14.52
CA ILE A 143 -4.98 6.55 -15.94
C ILE A 143 -4.10 7.79 -16.03
N HIS A 144 -2.95 7.62 -16.66
CA HIS A 144 -2.02 8.70 -16.98
C HIS A 144 -1.87 8.81 -18.47
N TYR A 145 -1.51 10.02 -18.89
CA TYR A 145 -1.20 10.27 -20.28
C TYR A 145 0.30 10.48 -20.45
N THR A 146 0.83 10.13 -21.62
CA THR A 146 2.17 10.53 -22.03
C THR A 146 2.32 12.06 -21.89
N ASN A 147 3.51 12.51 -21.53
CA ASN A 147 3.81 13.93 -21.23
C ASN A 147 3.10 14.51 -19.98
N GLU A 148 2.49 13.67 -19.13
CA GLU A 148 2.01 14.10 -17.80
C GLU A 148 2.89 13.51 -16.69
N VAL A 149 3.16 14.32 -15.66
CA VAL A 149 3.82 13.83 -14.45
C VAL A 149 2.78 13.51 -13.38
N HIS A 150 2.88 12.33 -12.79
CA HIS A 150 2.09 11.95 -11.62
C HIS A 150 2.93 11.20 -10.61
N ASN A 151 2.61 11.33 -9.33
CA ASN A 151 3.29 10.59 -8.29
C ASN A 151 2.33 9.84 -7.35
N TYR A 152 2.75 8.66 -6.94
CA TYR A 152 2.15 7.89 -5.86
C TYR A 152 3.10 7.88 -4.68
N VAL A 153 2.58 8.14 -3.49
CA VAL A 153 3.38 8.12 -2.26
C VAL A 153 2.86 7.01 -1.37
N CYS A 154 3.72 6.04 -1.06
CA CYS A 154 3.38 5.01 -0.10
C CYS A 154 3.84 5.42 1.29
N VAL A 155 2.96 5.32 2.28
CA VAL A 155 3.28 5.65 3.67
C VAL A 155 2.80 4.57 4.62
N LEU A 156 3.56 4.37 5.70
CA LEU A 156 3.14 3.58 6.84
C LEU A 156 2.24 4.45 7.73
N GLU A 157 1.02 3.99 7.99
CA GLU A 157 0.08 4.66 8.89
C GLU A 157 -0.32 3.73 10.03
N GLY A 158 -0.68 4.33 11.17
CA GLY A 158 -1.09 3.60 12.35
C GLY A 158 -1.25 4.52 13.57
N PRO A 159 -1.16 3.99 14.80
CA PRO A 159 -1.34 4.79 16.01
C PRO A 159 -0.35 5.96 16.10
N PRO A 160 -0.74 7.09 16.73
CA PRO A 160 0.10 8.29 16.82
C PRO A 160 1.23 8.10 17.85
N ILE A 161 2.25 7.33 17.46
CA ILE A 161 3.43 7.00 18.26
C ILE A 161 4.65 7.47 17.49
N ASP A 162 5.58 8.17 18.14
CA ASP A 162 6.71 8.81 17.46
C ASP A 162 7.61 7.81 16.71
N ALA A 163 7.84 6.62 17.26
CA ALA A 163 8.58 5.56 16.57
C ALA A 163 7.96 5.18 15.22
N LEU A 164 6.63 5.17 15.11
CA LEU A 164 5.94 4.89 13.85
C LEU A 164 6.04 6.10 12.89
N ARG A 165 6.04 7.33 13.42
CA ARG A 165 6.20 8.56 12.61
C ARG A 165 7.54 8.60 11.89
N PHE A 166 8.63 8.19 12.56
CA PHE A 166 9.95 8.09 11.93
C PHE A 166 10.00 7.04 10.81
N GLN A 167 9.13 6.04 10.87
CA GLN A 167 9.04 4.97 9.87
C GLN A 167 8.04 5.26 8.75
N ARG A 168 7.37 6.42 8.77
CA ARG A 168 6.27 6.76 7.86
C ARG A 168 6.66 6.68 6.38
N ASN A 169 7.88 7.11 6.05
CA ASN A 169 8.37 7.22 4.67
C ASN A 169 9.37 6.10 4.30
N GLU A 170 9.49 5.09 5.15
CA GLU A 170 10.36 3.93 4.91
C GLU A 170 9.82 2.87 3.94
N PRO A 171 8.50 2.77 3.61
CA PRO A 171 8.05 1.84 2.59
C PRO A 171 8.73 2.08 1.23
N ARG A 172 8.89 1.02 0.44
CA ARG A 172 9.58 1.05 -0.85
C ARG A 172 8.71 0.46 -1.95
N TRP A 173 8.97 0.88 -3.19
CA TRP A 173 8.27 0.38 -4.38
C TRP A 173 9.09 -0.69 -5.09
N ILE A 174 8.43 -1.73 -5.57
CA ILE A 174 8.99 -2.76 -6.46
C ILE A 174 8.05 -2.92 -7.66
N SER A 175 8.60 -2.92 -8.86
CA SER A 175 7.85 -3.32 -10.05
C SER A 175 7.63 -4.84 -10.04
N ARG A 176 6.40 -5.28 -10.31
CA ARG A 176 6.07 -6.71 -10.42
C ARG A 176 6.42 -7.28 -11.79
N GLU A 177 6.67 -6.41 -12.76
CA GLU A 177 7.01 -6.72 -14.15
C GLU A 177 8.28 -5.97 -14.57
N ASN A 178 9.01 -6.44 -15.58
CA ASN A 178 10.25 -5.79 -16.06
C ASN A 178 9.98 -4.47 -16.84
N SER A 179 8.81 -3.87 -16.70
CA SER A 179 8.41 -2.69 -17.45
C SER A 179 8.93 -1.40 -16.78
N LYS A 180 9.50 -0.50 -17.59
CA LYS A 180 10.21 0.72 -17.14
C LYS A 180 9.41 2.00 -17.35
N SER A 181 8.15 2.07 -16.91
CA SER A 181 7.36 3.32 -17.08
C SER A 181 7.29 4.22 -15.87
N ALA A 182 7.73 3.75 -14.70
CA ALA A 182 7.78 4.60 -13.52
C ALA A 182 9.09 4.41 -12.76
N VAL A 183 9.60 5.54 -12.25
CA VAL A 183 10.82 5.61 -11.47
C VAL A 183 10.46 5.57 -9.99
N ALA A 184 10.94 4.53 -9.30
CA ALA A 184 10.79 4.42 -7.86
C ALA A 184 11.96 5.14 -7.18
N LEU A 185 11.67 6.19 -6.42
CA LEU A 185 12.62 6.85 -5.53
C LEU A 185 12.07 6.80 -4.12
N GLU A 186 12.73 6.02 -3.26
CA GLU A 186 12.30 5.83 -1.87
C GLU A 186 10.85 5.34 -1.76
N ASN A 187 9.99 6.14 -1.13
CA ASN A 187 8.56 5.84 -0.94
C ASN A 187 7.67 6.51 -2.00
N VAL A 188 8.27 7.15 -3.00
CA VAL A 188 7.56 7.82 -4.10
C VAL A 188 7.77 7.05 -5.40
N LEU A 189 6.68 6.82 -6.13
CA LEU A 189 6.69 6.26 -7.47
C LEU A 189 6.29 7.37 -8.45
N TYR A 190 7.20 7.73 -9.35
CA TYR A 190 7.01 8.77 -10.35
C TYR A 190 6.63 8.15 -11.69
N VAL A 191 5.45 8.49 -12.19
CA VAL A 191 5.10 8.34 -13.61
C VAL A 191 5.61 9.60 -14.30
N THR A 192 6.65 9.45 -15.11
CA THR A 192 7.34 10.56 -15.77
C THR A 192 6.74 10.86 -17.14
N GLU A 193 7.10 11.99 -17.73
CA GLU A 193 6.66 12.36 -19.08
C GLU A 193 7.09 11.33 -20.14
N GLU A 194 8.25 10.70 -19.93
CA GLU A 194 8.84 9.65 -20.77
C GLU A 194 8.24 8.24 -20.52
N ALA A 195 7.19 8.13 -19.69
CA ALA A 195 6.57 6.85 -19.39
C ALA A 195 6.03 6.19 -20.67
N SER A 196 6.48 4.97 -20.94
CA SER A 196 5.96 4.20 -22.08
C SER A 196 4.49 3.84 -21.89
N ILE A 197 3.77 3.70 -23.00
CA ILE A 197 2.36 3.28 -23.04
C ILE A 197 2.26 1.84 -22.55
N GLY A 198 1.28 1.56 -21.70
CA GLY A 198 1.02 0.20 -21.22
C GLY A 198 0.26 0.13 -19.91
N TYR A 199 0.23 -1.08 -19.35
CA TYR A 199 -0.35 -1.40 -18.06
C TYR A 199 0.77 -1.71 -17.07
N TYR A 200 0.67 -1.18 -15.87
CA TYR A 200 1.72 -1.24 -14.88
C TYR A 200 1.21 -1.78 -13.56
N HIS A 201 2.02 -2.64 -12.95
CA HIS A 201 1.72 -3.26 -11.68
C HIS A 201 2.90 -3.10 -10.73
N TYR A 202 2.69 -2.27 -9.71
CA TYR A 202 3.69 -1.96 -8.69
C TYR A 202 3.21 -2.42 -7.33
N ARG A 203 4.16 -2.87 -6.51
CA ARG A 203 3.93 -3.24 -5.12
C ARG A 203 4.67 -2.25 -4.23
N CYS A 204 3.94 -1.59 -3.33
CA CYS A 204 4.56 -0.98 -2.17
C CYS A 204 4.74 -2.03 -1.08
N PHE A 205 5.90 -2.08 -0.45
CA PHE A 205 6.19 -3.02 0.63
C PHE A 205 6.92 -2.35 1.80
N TYR A 206 6.72 -2.88 3.00
CA TYR A 206 7.45 -2.52 4.21
C TYR A 206 7.84 -3.82 4.93
N ASN A 207 9.14 -4.03 5.11
CA ASN A 207 9.71 -5.22 5.73
C ASN A 207 10.78 -4.83 6.77
N LYS A 208 10.33 -4.26 7.89
CA LYS A 208 11.18 -3.77 9.00
C LYS A 208 10.40 -3.91 10.31
N ASN A 209 11.10 -3.87 11.45
CA ASN A 209 10.50 -3.85 12.79
C ASN A 209 9.48 -4.98 13.04
N GLY A 210 9.76 -6.18 12.50
CA GLY A 210 8.89 -7.35 12.61
C GLY A 210 7.62 -7.33 11.76
N LEU A 211 7.37 -6.26 10.99
CA LEU A 211 6.23 -6.15 10.08
C LEU A 211 6.61 -6.54 8.66
N LYS A 212 5.72 -7.28 8.00
CA LYS A 212 5.78 -7.57 6.57
C LYS A 212 4.46 -7.17 5.92
N LEU A 213 4.39 -5.92 5.46
CA LEU A 213 3.19 -5.34 4.84
C LEU A 213 3.41 -5.13 3.34
N HIS A 214 2.34 -5.24 2.56
CA HIS A 214 2.34 -4.88 1.15
C HIS A 214 1.01 -4.27 0.71
N SER A 215 1.06 -3.44 -0.32
CA SER A 215 -0.11 -2.85 -0.97
C SER A 215 0.13 -2.77 -2.48
N GLU A 216 -0.85 -3.17 -3.27
CA GLU A 216 -0.74 -3.25 -4.74
C GLU A 216 -1.29 -1.98 -5.39
N LEU A 217 -0.61 -1.54 -6.46
CA LEU A 217 -1.00 -0.44 -7.32
C LEU A 217 -1.02 -0.92 -8.77
N ARG A 218 -2.14 -0.64 -9.45
CA ARG A 218 -2.28 -0.84 -10.88
C ARG A 218 -2.68 0.49 -11.53
N PHE A 219 -2.03 0.81 -12.64
CA PHE A 219 -2.35 1.99 -13.44
C PHE A 219 -1.99 1.75 -14.91
N SER A 220 -2.51 2.62 -15.78
CA SER A 220 -2.25 2.60 -17.22
C SER A 220 -1.63 3.92 -17.66
N VAL A 221 -0.71 3.87 -18.61
CA VAL A 221 -0.18 5.03 -19.33
C VAL A 221 -0.65 4.93 -20.77
N LEU A 222 -1.27 6.00 -21.27
CA LEU A 222 -1.87 6.06 -22.60
C LEU A 222 -1.32 7.28 -23.34
N ASP A 223 -1.28 7.25 -24.67
CA ASP A 223 -0.95 8.44 -25.45
C ASP A 223 -2.22 9.10 -25.98
N LYS A 224 -2.47 10.36 -25.59
CA LYS A 224 -3.63 11.13 -26.06
C LYS A 224 -3.67 11.25 -27.58
N ASN A 225 -2.51 11.32 -28.24
CA ASN A 225 -2.42 11.48 -29.68
C ASN A 225 -2.72 10.17 -30.43
N LEU A 226 -2.57 9.02 -29.76
CA LEU A 226 -2.97 7.72 -30.30
C LEU A 226 -4.43 7.37 -30.00
N MET A 227 -5.10 8.14 -29.13
CA MET A 227 -6.54 8.00 -28.94
C MET A 227 -7.27 8.58 -30.14
N THR A 228 -7.60 7.72 -31.10
CA THR A 228 -8.48 8.07 -32.20
C THR A 228 -9.89 7.57 -31.94
N LEU A 229 -10.86 8.39 -32.35
CA LEU A 229 -12.23 7.97 -32.55
C LEU A 229 -12.37 7.60 -34.01
N ASP A 230 -12.64 6.33 -34.26
CA ASP A 230 -12.88 5.84 -35.61
C ASP A 230 -14.41 5.70 -35.80
N ILE A 231 -14.90 6.08 -36.98
CA ILE A 231 -16.30 5.94 -37.37
C ILE A 231 -16.37 4.94 -38.51
N ASP A 232 -17.00 3.80 -38.25
CA ASP A 232 -17.20 2.75 -39.24
C ASP A 232 -18.69 2.65 -39.61
N PRO A 233 -19.04 2.60 -40.90
CA PRO A 233 -20.39 2.25 -41.31
C PRO A 233 -20.68 0.79 -40.97
N ILE A 234 -21.90 0.52 -40.50
CA ILE A 234 -22.43 -0.82 -40.31
C ILE A 234 -23.28 -1.15 -41.55
N GLY A 235 -22.80 -2.09 -42.37
CA GLY A 235 -23.45 -2.47 -43.62
C GLY A 235 -22.95 -1.65 -44.80
N HIS A 236 -23.83 -0.96 -45.52
CA HIS A 236 -23.44 -0.16 -46.69
C HIS A 236 -22.67 1.10 -46.26
N SER A 237 -21.48 1.31 -46.85
CA SER A 237 -20.56 2.40 -46.50
C SER A 237 -20.88 3.75 -47.16
N THR A 238 -22.11 3.97 -47.59
CA THR A 238 -22.48 5.16 -48.34
C THR A 238 -23.05 6.24 -47.42
N PHE A 239 -22.44 7.43 -47.45
CA PHE A 239 -22.97 8.63 -46.78
C PHE A 239 -24.20 9.22 -47.48
N VAL A 240 -24.59 8.64 -48.63
CA VAL A 240 -25.82 8.92 -49.36
C VAL A 240 -26.61 7.61 -49.40
N TYR A 241 -27.88 7.66 -49.02
CA TYR A 241 -28.76 6.49 -48.97
C TYR A 241 -30.18 6.86 -49.41
N HIS A 242 -30.93 5.88 -49.89
CA HIS A 242 -32.35 6.05 -50.21
C HIS A 242 -33.18 5.89 -48.95
N THR A 243 -34.12 6.82 -48.71
CA THR A 243 -34.99 6.83 -47.53
C THR A 243 -35.86 5.57 -47.42
N GLN A 244 -36.31 5.03 -48.56
CA GLN A 244 -37.07 3.76 -48.64
C GLN A 244 -36.19 2.50 -48.75
N GLY A 245 -34.87 2.63 -48.63
CA GLY A 245 -33.90 1.53 -48.75
C GLY A 245 -33.36 1.05 -47.40
N ILE A 246 -32.27 0.29 -47.43
CA ILE A 246 -31.54 -0.10 -46.22
C ILE A 246 -30.92 1.17 -45.61
N ARG A 247 -31.34 1.50 -44.38
CA ARG A 247 -30.86 2.69 -43.67
C ARG A 247 -29.44 2.45 -43.13
N PRO A 248 -28.54 3.42 -43.27
CA PRO A 248 -27.19 3.26 -42.75
C PRO A 248 -27.17 3.39 -41.23
N ALA A 249 -26.22 2.70 -40.62
CA ALA A 249 -25.85 2.90 -39.24
C ALA A 249 -24.35 3.18 -39.17
N PHE A 250 -23.94 4.01 -38.22
CA PHE A 250 -22.55 4.37 -38.05
C PHE A 250 -22.12 4.04 -36.62
N ARG A 251 -21.05 3.28 -36.49
CA ARG A 251 -20.45 2.92 -35.22
C ARG A 251 -19.26 3.83 -34.96
N CYS A 252 -19.25 4.46 -33.80
CA CYS A 252 -18.11 5.18 -33.31
C CYS A 252 -17.44 4.37 -32.21
N HIS A 253 -16.14 4.14 -32.33
CA HIS A 253 -15.39 3.37 -31.34
C HIS A 253 -14.01 3.97 -31.11
N THR A 254 -13.45 3.62 -29.96
CA THR A 254 -12.12 4.07 -29.56
C THR A 254 -11.06 3.08 -29.99
N LYS A 255 -10.00 3.59 -30.61
CA LYS A 255 -8.78 2.81 -30.85
C LYS A 255 -7.83 2.95 -29.66
N TYR A 256 -7.11 1.89 -29.32
CA TYR A 256 -6.07 1.86 -28.26
C TYR A 256 -6.53 2.07 -26.81
N LEU A 257 -7.82 2.29 -26.54
CA LEU A 257 -8.38 2.26 -25.19
C LEU A 257 -8.67 0.81 -24.79
N GLY A 258 -7.65 0.08 -24.33
CA GLY A 258 -7.89 -1.20 -23.72
C GLY A 258 -8.75 -1.03 -22.45
N THR A 259 -9.93 -1.63 -22.49
CA THR A 259 -10.78 -2.07 -21.36
C THR A 259 -11.12 -1.08 -20.24
N ASN A 260 -11.18 0.24 -20.47
CA ASN A 260 -11.70 1.16 -19.45
C ASN A 260 -12.94 1.94 -19.89
N THR A 261 -14.03 1.61 -19.21
CA THR A 261 -15.44 2.04 -19.36
C THR A 261 -15.73 3.53 -19.08
N LEU A 262 -14.69 4.34 -18.87
CA LEU A 262 -14.82 5.74 -18.44
C LEU A 262 -15.14 6.69 -19.59
N HIS A 263 -14.63 6.42 -20.79
CA HIS A 263 -14.84 7.28 -21.95
C HIS A 263 -15.75 6.61 -22.97
N ARG A 264 -17.03 6.98 -22.94
CA ARG A 264 -18.05 6.43 -23.84
C ARG A 264 -18.21 7.33 -25.07
N PRO A 265 -18.12 6.77 -26.29
CA PRO A 265 -18.47 7.49 -27.50
C PRO A 265 -19.94 7.94 -27.46
N ILE A 266 -20.19 9.21 -27.69
CA ILE A 266 -21.53 9.79 -27.75
C ILE A 266 -21.75 10.44 -29.11
N TRP A 267 -22.97 10.29 -29.61
CA TRP A 267 -23.41 10.93 -30.86
C TRP A 267 -24.21 12.19 -30.56
N ARG A 268 -23.98 13.24 -31.35
CA ARG A 268 -24.75 14.49 -31.33
C ARG A 268 -25.12 14.89 -32.75
N LEU A 269 -26.38 15.24 -32.98
CA LEU A 269 -26.81 15.90 -34.20
C LEU A 269 -26.37 17.37 -34.13
N LEU A 270 -25.54 17.79 -35.09
CA LEU A 270 -25.07 19.17 -35.19
C LEU A 270 -25.98 20.02 -36.07
N HIS A 271 -26.47 19.44 -37.16
CA HIS A 271 -27.33 20.11 -38.14
C HIS A 271 -28.25 19.10 -38.84
N GLY A 272 -29.44 19.54 -39.26
CA GLY A 272 -30.46 18.71 -39.91
C GLY A 272 -31.65 18.40 -39.00
N GLN A 273 -32.60 17.61 -39.52
CA GLN A 273 -33.84 17.23 -38.81
C GLN A 273 -34.09 15.71 -38.82
N SER A 274 -33.07 14.91 -39.09
CA SER A 274 -33.22 13.45 -39.12
C SER A 274 -33.53 12.89 -37.74
N ASP A 275 -34.55 12.05 -37.64
CA ASP A 275 -34.79 11.17 -36.51
C ASP A 275 -33.71 10.06 -36.45
N PHE A 276 -33.19 9.81 -35.25
CA PHE A 276 -32.12 8.82 -35.01
C PHE A 276 -32.27 8.13 -33.66
N VAL A 277 -31.69 6.94 -33.55
CA VAL A 277 -31.58 6.16 -32.31
C VAL A 277 -30.10 5.90 -32.04
N ILE A 278 -29.68 6.11 -30.80
CA ILE A 278 -28.32 5.77 -30.34
C ILE A 278 -28.39 4.51 -29.50
N LYS A 279 -27.50 3.56 -29.79
CA LYS A 279 -27.29 2.37 -28.97
C LYS A 279 -25.90 2.41 -28.38
N ASP A 280 -25.83 2.39 -27.05
CA ASP A 280 -24.57 2.17 -26.33
C ASP A 280 -24.24 0.67 -26.43
N GLU A 281 -23.11 0.36 -27.05
CA GLU A 281 -22.61 -1.01 -27.24
C GLU A 281 -21.26 -1.19 -26.53
N THR A 282 -20.99 -0.33 -25.55
CA THR A 282 -19.82 -0.40 -24.69
C THR A 282 -19.89 -1.65 -23.81
N ASP A 283 -18.83 -2.45 -23.84
CA ASP A 283 -18.63 -3.57 -22.93
C ASP A 283 -17.28 -3.47 -22.19
N TYR A 284 -16.90 -4.53 -21.49
CA TYR A 284 -15.66 -4.56 -20.70
C TYR A 284 -14.39 -4.64 -21.57
N THR A 285 -14.52 -4.91 -22.87
CA THR A 285 -13.42 -5.03 -23.83
C THR A 285 -13.36 -3.91 -24.85
N GLN A 286 -14.48 -3.25 -25.15
CA GLN A 286 -14.63 -2.28 -26.23
C GLN A 286 -15.50 -1.09 -25.78
N SER A 287 -15.04 0.12 -26.07
CA SER A 287 -15.84 1.35 -25.90
C SER A 287 -16.34 1.83 -27.26
N GLN A 288 -17.65 1.66 -27.50
CA GLN A 288 -18.30 1.92 -28.79
C GLN A 288 -19.77 2.31 -28.65
N SER A 289 -20.27 3.11 -29.58
CA SER A 289 -21.70 3.41 -29.70
C SER A 289 -22.12 3.56 -31.15
N THR A 290 -23.35 3.17 -31.44
CA THR A 290 -23.87 3.12 -32.81
C THR A 290 -25.05 4.06 -32.94
N VAL A 291 -25.04 4.89 -33.99
CA VAL A 291 -26.19 5.69 -34.41
C VAL A 291 -26.91 5.02 -35.57
N TYR A 292 -28.22 4.88 -35.43
CA TYR A 292 -29.13 4.34 -36.44
C TYR A 292 -30.05 5.47 -36.92
N LEU A 293 -30.09 5.72 -38.23
CA LEU A 293 -31.04 6.67 -38.79
C LEU A 293 -32.41 6.00 -38.91
N VAL A 294 -33.46 6.67 -38.42
CA VAL A 294 -34.83 6.14 -38.41
C VAL A 294 -35.85 7.01 -39.16
N ASP A 295 -35.40 8.13 -39.75
CA ASP A 295 -36.24 9.04 -40.53
C ASP A 295 -36.42 8.58 -41.99
N ASP A 296 -37.57 8.94 -42.56
CA ASP A 296 -37.93 8.77 -43.98
C ASP A 296 -37.86 10.08 -44.77
N LYS A 297 -37.56 11.20 -44.12
CA LYS A 297 -37.43 12.50 -44.77
C LYS A 297 -36.14 12.62 -45.58
N GLU A 298 -36.27 13.20 -46.76
CA GLU A 298 -35.12 13.63 -47.56
C GLU A 298 -34.44 14.84 -46.91
N GLY A 299 -33.11 14.83 -46.90
CA GLY A 299 -32.34 15.96 -46.38
C GLY A 299 -30.90 15.60 -46.06
N GLN A 300 -30.19 16.57 -45.51
CA GLN A 300 -28.82 16.42 -45.04
C GLN A 300 -28.78 16.60 -43.53
N SER A 301 -28.13 15.65 -42.85
CA SER A 301 -27.86 15.74 -41.41
C SER A 301 -26.38 15.54 -41.15
N THR A 302 -25.85 16.28 -40.18
CA THR A 302 -24.46 16.20 -39.75
C THR A 302 -24.41 15.71 -38.32
N PHE A 303 -23.66 14.64 -38.09
CA PHE A 303 -23.47 14.05 -36.77
C PHE A 303 -22.03 14.20 -36.32
N GLN A 304 -21.84 14.39 -35.02
CA GLN A 304 -20.54 14.36 -34.38
C GLN A 304 -20.49 13.21 -33.38
N CYS A 305 -19.45 12.40 -33.48
CA CYS A 305 -19.05 11.52 -32.38
C CYS A 305 -17.98 12.22 -31.53
N SER A 306 -18.11 12.13 -30.21
CA SER A 306 -17.09 12.57 -29.25
C SER A 306 -17.01 11.64 -28.04
N LEU A 307 -15.92 11.71 -27.26
CA LEU A 307 -15.81 11.00 -25.99
C LEU A 307 -16.38 11.84 -24.85
N ARG A 308 -17.13 11.20 -23.95
CA ARG A 308 -17.59 11.80 -22.69
C ARG A 308 -16.70 11.41 -21.52
#